data_AF-U7QLJ5-F1
#
_entry.id   AF-U7QLJ5-F1
#
_cell.length_a   1.000
_cell.length_b   1.000
_cell.length_c   1.000
_cell.angle_alpha   90.00
_cell.angle_beta   90.00
_cell.angle_gamma   90.00
#
_symmetry.space_group_name_H-M   'P 1'
#
loop_
_entity.id
_entity.type
_entity.pdbx_description
1 polymer ?
#
loop_
_entity_poly.entity_id
_entity_poly.type
_entity_poly.pdbx_seq_one_letter_code
_entity_poly.pdbx_strand_id
1 'polypeptide(L)'
;MKVVISGSRSIQSLNAEARTCGPAVSGESKVRKRMKSRIDKVIELNAEIFIGDAYGIDSLVQAYLYKRELAARRFPSRAKFVREKDYHKVTVWYSRILRNNIGNWKTVNVPGGYTKRDIAMHSQADYGLAIWDGKSRENEILNR
;
A
#
# COMPACT_ATOMS: atom_id res chain seq x y z
N MET A 1 11.96 11.95 0.67
CA MET A 1 12.10 10.53 0.32
C MET A 1 10.79 10.03 -0.24
N LYS A 2 10.83 9.37 -1.40
CA LYS A 2 9.71 8.76 -2.10
C LYS A 2 9.88 7.24 -2.06
N VAL A 3 8.83 6.54 -1.67
CA VAL A 3 8.81 5.08 -1.56
C VAL A 3 7.68 4.54 -2.40
N VAL A 4 7.98 3.64 -3.32
CA VAL A 4 6.95 2.86 -4.02
C VAL A 4 6.63 1.62 -3.21
N ILE A 5 5.35 1.35 -2.99
CA ILE A 5 4.86 0.10 -2.41
C ILE A 5 4.16 -0.69 -3.50
N SER A 6 4.67 -1.89 -3.79
CA SER A 6 4.15 -2.76 -4.83
C SER A 6 4.02 -4.19 -4.32
N GLY A 7 3.25 -5.02 -5.02
CA GLY A 7 3.14 -6.43 -4.72
C GLY A 7 2.22 -7.18 -5.67
N SER A 8 2.08 -8.48 -5.43
CA SER A 8 1.33 -9.37 -6.31
C SER A 8 -0.19 -9.15 -6.25
N ARG A 9 -0.86 -9.33 -7.39
CA ARG A 9 -2.33 -9.30 -7.47
C ARG A 9 -2.99 -10.51 -6.83
N SER A 10 -2.25 -11.61 -6.72
CA SER A 10 -2.76 -12.94 -6.35
C SER A 10 -2.54 -13.30 -4.89
N ILE A 11 -2.19 -12.35 -4.01
CA ILE A 11 -1.96 -12.66 -2.58
C ILE A 11 -3.25 -13.17 -1.92
N GLN A 12 -3.37 -14.49 -1.89
CA GLN A 12 -4.47 -15.25 -1.29
C GLN A 12 -4.41 -15.18 0.24
N SER A 13 -3.22 -15.01 0.82
CA SER A 13 -2.98 -14.99 2.27
C SER A 13 -3.54 -13.75 2.98
N LEU A 14 -3.82 -12.66 2.26
CA LEU A 14 -4.47 -11.47 2.84
C LEU A 14 -6.01 -11.54 2.75
N ASN A 15 -6.55 -12.24 1.74
CA ASN A 15 -7.99 -12.33 1.51
C ASN A 15 -8.71 -13.41 2.33
N ALA A 16 -8.00 -14.42 2.86
CA ALA A 16 -8.63 -15.51 3.60
C ALA A 16 -9.25 -15.09 4.95
N GLU A 17 -8.73 -14.05 5.62
CA GLU A 17 -9.25 -13.57 6.93
C GLU A 17 -10.10 -12.30 6.79
N ALA A 18 -10.14 -11.65 5.62
CA ALA A 18 -10.98 -10.47 5.40
C ALA A 18 -12.46 -10.82 5.17
N ARG A 19 -12.79 -12.12 4.99
CA ARG A 19 -14.15 -12.64 4.82
C ARG A 19 -14.86 -13.00 6.12
N THR A 20 -14.19 -12.99 7.27
CA THR A 20 -14.84 -13.20 8.57
C THR A 20 -15.15 -11.86 9.23
N CYS A 21 -16.23 -11.22 8.76
CA CYS A 21 -17.01 -10.32 9.61
C CYS A 21 -17.78 -11.18 10.64
N GLY A 22 -17.05 -11.65 11.65
CA GLY A 22 -17.53 -12.37 12.82
C GLY A 22 -16.61 -12.02 14.00
N PRO A 23 -17.02 -12.26 15.27
CA PRO A 23 -16.29 -11.76 16.43
C PRO A 23 -14.85 -12.29 16.40
N ALA A 24 -13.93 -11.36 16.68
CA ALA A 24 -12.47 -11.48 16.72
C ALA A 24 -11.91 -12.92 16.68
N VAL A 25 -11.40 -13.32 15.51
CA VAL A 25 -10.35 -14.35 15.47
C VAL A 25 -9.08 -13.69 16.01
N SER A 26 -8.78 -14.01 17.26
CA SER A 26 -7.72 -13.43 18.07
C SER A 26 -6.34 -13.91 17.63
N GLY A 27 -5.83 -13.39 16.52
CA GLY A 27 -4.44 -13.60 16.14
C GLY A 27 -4.09 -13.13 14.74
N GLU A 28 -3.64 -11.87 14.60
CA GLU A 28 -3.04 -11.44 13.34
C GLU A 28 -1.74 -12.21 13.07
N SER A 29 -1.61 -12.82 11.88
CA SER A 29 -0.44 -13.61 11.50
C SER A 29 0.86 -12.81 11.58
N LYS A 30 1.97 -13.49 11.95
CA LYS A 30 3.30 -12.86 12.09
C LYS A 30 3.75 -12.13 10.82
N VAL A 31 3.38 -12.65 9.65
CA VAL A 31 3.67 -12.05 8.34
C VAL A 31 2.96 -10.71 8.18
N ARG A 32 1.66 -10.65 8.50
CA ARG A 32 0.87 -9.41 8.44
C ARG A 32 1.40 -8.34 9.39
N LYS A 33 1.74 -8.74 10.63
CA LYS A 33 2.38 -7.84 11.61
C LYS A 33 3.69 -7.26 11.07
N ARG A 34 4.55 -8.09 10.48
CA ARG A 34 5.82 -7.64 9.89
C ARG A 34 5.59 -6.69 8.70
N MET A 35 4.62 -6.96 7.84
CA MET A 35 4.27 -6.08 6.72
C MET A 35 3.79 -4.72 7.22
N LYS A 36 2.80 -4.70 8.13
CA LYS A 36 2.30 -3.47 8.74
C LYS A 36 3.42 -2.67 9.39
N SER A 37 4.31 -3.32 10.15
CA SER A 37 5.46 -2.64 10.76
C SER A 37 6.41 -1.98 9.76
N ARG A 38 6.56 -2.54 8.55
CA ARG A 38 7.39 -1.95 7.50
C ARG A 38 6.71 -0.73 6.88
N ILE A 39 5.40 -0.83 6.62
CA ILE A 39 4.61 0.30 6.13
C ILE A 39 4.60 1.42 7.18
N ASP A 40 4.44 1.08 8.46
CA ASP A 40 4.50 2.04 9.56
C ASP A 40 5.81 2.79 9.60
N LYS A 41 6.93 2.10 9.34
CA LYS A 41 8.24 2.73 9.23
C LYS A 41 8.33 3.73 8.08
N VAL A 42 7.71 3.43 6.94
CA VAL A 42 7.62 4.37 5.80
C VAL A 42 6.82 5.62 6.20
N ILE A 43 5.74 5.45 6.95
CA ILE A 43 4.94 6.57 7.47
C ILE A 43 5.74 7.37 8.52
N GLU A 44 6.43 6.69 9.45
CA GLU A 44 7.29 7.30 10.47
C GLU A 44 8.42 8.16 9.85
N LEU A 45 8.96 7.74 8.72
CA LEU A 45 9.97 8.49 7.96
C LEU A 45 9.38 9.66 7.17
N ASN A 46 8.07 9.91 7.30
CA ASN A 46 7.33 10.95 6.59
C ASN A 46 7.56 10.92 5.07
N ALA A 47 7.66 9.71 4.53
CA ALA A 47 7.92 9.47 3.12
C ALA A 47 6.69 9.79 2.26
N GLU A 48 6.94 10.18 1.01
CA GLU A 48 5.90 10.20 -0.01
C GLU A 48 5.70 8.77 -0.54
N ILE A 49 4.46 8.30 -0.56
CA ILE A 49 4.11 6.93 -0.89
C ILE A 49 3.52 6.90 -2.30
N PHE A 50 4.15 6.13 -3.19
CA PHE A 50 3.60 5.79 -4.49
C PHE A 50 3.02 4.38 -4.46
N ILE A 51 1.81 4.23 -4.98
CA ILE A 51 1.11 2.95 -4.99
C ILE A 51 0.26 2.81 -6.24
N GLY A 52 0.07 1.59 -6.72
CA GLY A 52 -0.81 1.31 -7.84
C GLY A 52 -2.30 1.29 -7.45
N ASP A 53 -3.14 1.20 -8.47
CA ASP A 53 -4.60 1.08 -8.35
C ASP A 53 -5.11 -0.38 -8.41
N ALA A 54 -4.23 -1.39 -8.43
CA ALA A 54 -4.65 -2.77 -8.69
C ALA A 54 -5.46 -3.40 -7.55
N TYR A 55 -6.20 -4.46 -7.87
CA TYR A 55 -6.73 -5.35 -6.83
C TYR A 55 -5.59 -6.18 -6.22
N GLY A 56 -5.77 -6.60 -4.96
CA GLY A 56 -4.74 -7.34 -4.21
C GLY A 56 -3.94 -6.40 -3.30
N ILE A 57 -2.60 -6.47 -3.36
CA ILE A 57 -1.73 -5.70 -2.44
C ILE A 57 -2.02 -4.21 -2.47
N ASP A 58 -2.12 -3.62 -3.66
CA ASP A 58 -2.39 -2.19 -3.83
C ASP A 58 -3.63 -1.78 -3.03
N SER A 59 -4.78 -2.39 -3.30
CA SER A 59 -6.02 -2.12 -2.56
C SER A 59 -5.91 -2.36 -1.04
N LEU A 60 -5.16 -3.36 -0.59
CA LEU A 60 -5.02 -3.69 0.83
C LEU A 60 -4.13 -2.68 1.56
N VAL A 61 -3.03 -2.26 0.93
CA VAL A 61 -2.16 -1.21 1.48
C VAL A 61 -2.89 0.12 1.47
N GLN A 62 -3.62 0.46 0.40
CA GLN A 62 -4.51 1.63 0.38
C GLN A 62 -5.50 1.57 1.57
N ALA A 63 -6.20 0.45 1.77
CA ALA A 63 -7.13 0.33 2.90
C ALA A 63 -6.43 0.49 4.26
N TYR A 64 -5.20 -0.03 4.40
CA TYR A 64 -4.42 0.10 5.62
C TYR A 64 -4.02 1.56 5.90
N LEU A 65 -3.48 2.25 4.89
CA LEU A 65 -3.09 3.67 4.97
C LEU A 65 -4.29 4.55 5.32
N TYR A 66 -5.43 4.33 4.66
CA TYR A 66 -6.65 5.08 4.95
C TYR A 66 -7.17 4.85 6.38
N LYS A 67 -7.16 3.60 6.86
CA LYS A 67 -7.53 3.30 8.27
C LYS A 67 -6.59 3.99 9.26
N ARG A 68 -5.29 4.03 8.95
CA ARG A 68 -4.28 4.70 9.77
C ARG A 68 -4.50 6.21 9.81
N GLU A 69 -4.84 6.81 8.68
CA GLU A 69 -5.24 8.21 8.58
C GLU A 69 -6.45 8.51 9.48
N LEU A 70 -7.54 7.76 9.33
CA LEU A 70 -8.74 7.93 10.15
C LEU A 70 -8.47 7.79 11.65
N ALA A 71 -7.64 6.82 12.03
CA ALA A 71 -7.26 6.61 13.43
C ALA A 71 -6.45 7.79 13.99
N ALA A 72 -5.51 8.34 13.21
CA ALA A 72 -4.72 9.49 13.61
C ALA A 72 -5.57 10.76 13.76
N ARG A 73 -6.55 10.96 12.87
CA ARG A 73 -7.53 12.07 12.95
C ARG A 73 -8.44 11.95 14.16
N ARG A 74 -8.90 10.74 14.48
CA ARG A 74 -9.80 10.49 15.62
C ARG A 74 -9.09 10.56 16.96
N PHE A 75 -7.80 10.20 17.04
CA PHE A 75 -7.04 10.14 18.29
C PHE A 75 -5.67 10.82 18.16
N PRO A 76 -5.60 12.15 18.00
CA PRO A 76 -4.35 12.87 17.75
C PRO A 76 -3.32 12.67 18.87
N SER A 77 -3.74 12.65 20.13
CA SER A 77 -2.85 12.44 21.29
C SER A 77 -2.26 11.01 21.37
N ARG A 78 -2.80 10.05 20.60
CA ARG A 78 -2.29 8.66 20.51
C ARG A 78 -1.55 8.39 19.21
N ALA A 79 -1.57 9.32 18.26
CA ALA A 79 -0.85 9.21 17.02
C ALA A 79 0.65 9.41 17.29
N LYS A 80 1.31 8.34 17.73
CA LYS A 80 2.71 8.34 18.19
C LYS A 80 3.68 8.89 17.15
N PHE A 81 3.33 8.85 15.86
CA PHE A 81 4.28 9.06 14.77
C PHE A 81 3.74 9.80 13.54
N VAL A 82 2.46 10.19 13.52
CA VAL A 82 1.83 10.70 12.29
C VAL A 82 0.89 11.84 12.62
N ARG A 83 1.16 13.03 12.11
CA ARG A 83 0.23 14.16 12.21
C ARG A 83 -0.84 13.99 11.14
N GLU A 84 -2.02 14.56 11.35
CA GLU A 84 -3.13 14.53 10.39
C GLU A 84 -2.70 14.90 8.95
N LYS A 85 -1.70 15.78 8.81
CA LYS A 85 -1.19 16.27 7.52
C LYS A 85 -0.25 15.31 6.77
N ASP A 86 0.24 14.26 7.41
CA ASP A 86 1.27 13.38 6.82
C ASP A 86 0.68 12.30 5.89
N TYR A 87 -0.63 12.00 5.99
CA TYR A 87 -1.32 11.04 5.12
C TYR A 87 -1.65 11.60 3.73
N HIS A 88 -1.50 12.91 3.51
CA HIS A 88 -1.69 13.53 2.19
C HIS A 88 -0.57 13.22 1.18
N LYS A 89 0.47 12.51 1.60
CA LYS A 89 1.63 12.18 0.74
C LYS A 89 1.48 10.85 0.00
N VAL A 90 0.27 10.32 -0.12
CA VAL A 90 -0.01 9.14 -0.96
C VAL A 90 -0.38 9.61 -2.37
N THR A 91 0.23 9.01 -3.38
CA THR A 91 -0.15 9.20 -4.79
C THR A 91 -0.45 7.85 -5.44
N VAL A 92 -1.65 7.73 -6.01
CA VAL A 92 -2.12 6.52 -6.69
C VAL A 92 -1.84 6.60 -8.20
N TRP A 93 -1.07 5.66 -8.72
CA TRP A 93 -0.71 5.58 -10.13
C TRP A 93 -1.60 4.58 -10.86
N TYR A 94 -2.18 5.00 -11.99
CA TYR A 94 -3.06 4.18 -12.82
C TYR A 94 -2.74 4.38 -14.31
N SER A 95 -3.29 3.52 -15.18
CA SER A 95 -2.97 3.58 -16.63
C SER A 95 -4.16 3.70 -17.55
N ARG A 96 -5.24 2.95 -17.27
CA ARG A 96 -6.46 2.96 -18.08
C ARG A 96 -7.56 3.63 -17.27
N ILE A 97 -8.32 2.80 -16.58
CA ILE A 97 -9.36 3.21 -15.64
C ILE A 97 -8.75 3.13 -14.24
N LEU A 98 -9.04 4.14 -13.41
CA LEU A 98 -8.69 4.13 -11.99
C LEU A 98 -9.55 3.08 -11.28
N ARG A 99 -8.97 1.92 -10.95
CA ARG A 99 -9.73 0.81 -10.34
C ARG A 99 -9.96 1.03 -8.84
N ASN A 100 -8.96 1.55 -8.13
CA ASN A 100 -9.02 1.76 -6.69
C ASN A 100 -8.31 3.06 -6.30
N ASN A 101 -8.96 3.89 -5.47
CA ASN A 101 -8.37 5.01 -4.76
C ASN A 101 -9.11 5.22 -3.44
N ILE A 102 -8.86 4.33 -2.47
CA ILE A 102 -9.68 4.20 -1.25
C ILE A 102 -9.66 5.47 -0.39
N GLY A 103 -8.51 6.14 -0.29
CA GLY A 103 -8.36 7.35 0.50
C GLY A 103 -8.65 8.64 -0.26
N ASN A 104 -9.14 8.57 -1.50
CA ASN A 104 -9.36 9.74 -2.37
C ASN A 104 -8.10 10.62 -2.50
N TRP A 105 -6.93 10.00 -2.63
CA TRP A 105 -5.65 10.69 -2.72
C TRP A 105 -5.37 11.21 -4.13
N LYS A 106 -4.27 11.97 -4.26
CA LYS A 106 -3.75 12.43 -5.56
C LYS A 106 -3.55 11.24 -6.50
N THR A 107 -3.84 11.43 -7.78
CA THR A 107 -3.65 10.40 -8.80
C THR A 107 -2.71 10.85 -9.91
N VAL A 108 -2.05 9.88 -10.55
CA VAL A 108 -1.24 10.08 -11.76
C VAL A 108 -1.64 9.04 -12.80
N ASN A 109 -2.05 9.50 -13.98
CA ASN A 109 -2.34 8.65 -15.12
C ASN A 109 -1.08 8.47 -15.98
N VAL A 110 -0.68 7.22 -16.21
CA VAL A 110 0.36 6.85 -17.18
C VAL A 110 -0.26 5.95 -18.25
N PRO A 111 -0.68 6.50 -19.40
CA PRO A 111 -1.27 5.71 -20.46
C PRO A 111 -0.24 4.73 -21.07
N GLY A 112 -0.75 3.70 -21.75
CA GLY A 112 0.11 2.72 -22.45
C GLY A 112 0.37 1.41 -21.71
N GLY A 113 -0.43 1.10 -20.67
CA GLY A 113 -0.46 -0.21 -20.02
C GLY A 113 0.20 -0.24 -18.64
N TYR A 114 -0.09 -1.30 -17.88
CA TYR A 114 0.36 -1.44 -16.50
C TYR A 114 1.88 -1.47 -16.36
N THR A 115 2.60 -2.12 -17.29
CA THR A 115 4.08 -2.16 -17.27
C THR A 115 4.70 -0.77 -17.40
N LYS A 116 4.23 0.07 -18.33
CA LYS A 116 4.73 1.44 -18.49
C LYS A 116 4.43 2.30 -17.26
N ARG A 117 3.24 2.13 -16.70
CA ARG A 117 2.84 2.76 -15.44
C ARG A 117 3.75 2.34 -14.29
N ASP A 118 4.02 1.05 -14.14
CA ASP A 118 4.88 0.53 -13.08
C ASP A 118 6.31 1.06 -13.23
N ILE A 119 6.87 1.07 -14.45
CA ILE A 119 8.19 1.66 -14.74
C ILE A 119 8.23 3.13 -14.36
N ALA A 120 7.25 3.93 -14.80
CA ALA A 120 7.20 5.36 -14.50
C ALA A 120 7.01 5.65 -13.01
N MET A 121 6.23 4.83 -12.31
CA MET A 121 6.05 4.93 -10.86
C MET A 121 7.33 4.61 -10.10
N HIS A 122 8.05 3.54 -10.48
CA HIS A 122 9.29 3.14 -9.84
C HIS A 122 10.44 4.11 -10.14
N SER A 123 10.52 4.66 -11.35
CA SER A 123 11.58 5.62 -11.72
C SER A 123 11.49 6.95 -10.98
N GLN A 124 10.34 7.26 -10.39
CA GLN A 124 10.13 8.45 -9.56
C GLN A 124 10.39 8.22 -8.08
N ALA A 125 10.52 6.96 -7.65
CA ALA A 125 10.74 6.60 -6.25
C ALA A 125 12.23 6.47 -5.93
N ASP A 126 12.61 6.81 -4.70
CA ASP A 126 13.98 6.63 -4.20
C ASP A 126 14.19 5.17 -3.74
N TYR A 127 13.13 4.52 -3.23
CA TYR A 127 13.15 3.15 -2.71
C TYR A 127 11.89 2.37 -3.07
N GLY A 128 12.02 1.04 -3.18
CA GLY A 128 10.91 0.12 -3.37
C GLY A 128 10.67 -0.79 -2.17
N LEU A 129 9.42 -0.85 -1.69
CA LEU A 129 8.95 -1.84 -0.73
C LEU A 129 8.06 -2.86 -1.45
N ALA A 130 8.66 -3.99 -1.79
CA ALA A 130 7.93 -5.12 -2.37
C ALA A 130 7.27 -5.97 -1.29
N ILE A 131 5.96 -6.17 -1.41
CA ILE A 131 5.18 -7.06 -0.56
C ILE A 131 4.96 -8.37 -1.32
N TRP A 132 5.57 -9.43 -0.81
CA TRP A 132 5.52 -10.75 -1.42
C TRP A 132 5.23 -11.83 -0.39
N ASP A 133 4.40 -12.80 -0.77
CA ASP A 133 3.98 -13.93 0.07
C ASP A 133 4.81 -15.20 -0.17
N GLY A 134 5.83 -15.13 -1.02
CA GLY A 134 6.66 -16.29 -1.36
C GLY A 134 6.03 -17.27 -2.35
N LYS A 135 4.74 -17.09 -2.69
CA LYS A 135 3.94 -18.07 -3.44
C LYS A 135 3.49 -17.57 -4.81
N SER A 136 3.43 -16.26 -4.99
CA SER A 136 3.00 -15.65 -6.24
C SER A 136 4.12 -15.60 -7.29
N ARG A 137 3.81 -16.06 -8.51
CA ARG A 137 4.72 -16.14 -9.68
C ARG A 137 5.12 -14.76 -10.27
N GLU A 138 4.52 -13.66 -9.82
CA GLU A 138 4.61 -12.33 -10.47
C GLU A 138 5.79 -11.44 -9.97
N ASN A 139 6.96 -11.99 -9.63
CA ASN A 139 8.10 -11.19 -9.13
C ASN A 139 9.39 -11.43 -9.91
N GLU A 140 9.37 -11.20 -11.22
CA GLU A 140 10.58 -11.29 -12.07
C GLU A 140 11.21 -9.92 -12.39
N ILE A 141 10.61 -8.79 -11.99
CA ILE A 141 11.07 -7.45 -12.41
C ILE A 141 12.02 -6.77 -11.39
N LEU A 142 12.10 -7.25 -10.15
CA LEU A 142 12.91 -6.61 -9.09
C LEU A 142 14.33 -7.18 -8.92
N ASN A 143 14.74 -8.15 -9.76
CA ASN A 143 16.03 -8.86 -9.65
C ASN A 143 16.92 -8.71 -10.90
N ARG A 144 16.74 -7.65 -11.70
CA ARG A 144 17.64 -7.33 -12.81
C ARG A 144 18.16 -5.91 -12.72
#